data_AF-A0A1V3X1I0-F1
#
_entry.id   AF-A0A1V3X1I0-F1
#
_cell.length_a   1.000
_cell.length_b   1.000
_cell.length_c   1.000
_cell.angle_alpha   90.00
_cell.angle_beta   90.00
_cell.angle_gamma   90.00
#
_symmetry.space_group_name_H-M   'P 1'
#
loop_
_entity.id
_entity.type
_entity.pdbx_description
1 polymer ?
#
loop_
_entity_poly.entity_id
_entity_poly.type
_entity_poly.pdbx_seq_one_letter_code
_entity_poly.pdbx_strand_id
1 'polypeptide(L)'
;MGGLDPVRMTFPAPQLVYPMRLSVAALDPQHVVVYTLSEHRQQRTDADRSRQFTQVQFAGTVAGQVRDPVLRELAGNHGSYLTKTQVDVYQTSQISSDFTFGNAANDDAYRQVVVVYDNVAIPIVVILFVGFLVVVLATAVVLFVVLRRRGLGQRRRNFTM
;
A
#
# COMPACT_ATOMS: atom_id res chain seq x y z
N MET A 1 -6.60 17.98 12.63
CA MET A 1 -5.78 17.83 11.41
C MET A 1 -6.36 18.78 10.37
N GLY A 2 -5.83 19.99 10.26
CA GLY A 2 -6.25 20.92 9.21
C GLY A 2 -5.66 20.45 7.89
N GLY A 3 -6.45 19.73 7.10
CA GLY A 3 -6.08 19.42 5.73
C GLY A 3 -6.13 20.72 4.93
N LEU A 4 -5.02 21.11 4.33
CA LEU A 4 -5.07 22.15 3.30
C LEU A 4 -6.11 21.74 2.26
N ASP A 5 -7.03 22.66 1.95
CA ASP A 5 -7.95 22.46 0.85
C ASP A 5 -7.14 22.27 -0.44
N PRO A 6 -7.50 21.29 -1.28
CA PRO A 6 -6.77 21.03 -2.51
C PRO A 6 -6.85 22.27 -3.42
N VAL A 7 -5.68 22.80 -3.78
CA VAL A 7 -5.59 23.94 -4.68
C VAL A 7 -5.84 23.45 -6.11
N ARG A 8 -6.92 23.94 -6.73
CA ARG A 8 -7.18 23.74 -8.16
C ARG A 8 -6.70 24.96 -8.93
N MET A 9 -5.82 24.74 -9.90
CA MET A 9 -5.41 25.76 -10.86
C MET A 9 -5.84 25.34 -12.26
N THR A 10 -6.26 26.30 -13.07
CA THR A 10 -6.60 26.07 -14.48
C THR A 10 -6.04 27.23 -15.27
N PHE A 11 -5.26 26.91 -16.29
CA PHE A 11 -4.60 27.89 -17.13
C PHE A 11 -4.55 27.37 -18.57
N PRO A 12 -4.66 28.25 -19.57
CA PRO A 12 -4.48 27.85 -20.96
C PRO A 12 -3.01 27.46 -21.17
N ALA A 13 -2.76 26.17 -21.42
CA ALA A 13 -1.43 25.66 -21.72
C ALA A 13 -1.47 24.91 -23.06
N PRO A 14 -0.52 25.17 -23.97
CA PRO A 14 -0.43 24.44 -25.24
C PRO A 14 0.04 22.99 -25.07
N GLN A 15 0.52 22.62 -23.87
CA GLN A 15 1.05 21.29 -23.54
C GLN A 15 0.84 21.00 -22.05
N LEU A 16 0.85 19.71 -21.67
CA LEU A 16 0.78 19.30 -20.27
C LEU A 16 2.12 19.56 -19.58
N VAL A 17 2.10 20.41 -18.55
CA VAL A 17 3.29 20.79 -17.77
C VAL A 17 3.02 20.63 -16.28
N TYR A 18 4.00 20.07 -15.57
CA TYR A 18 4.05 20.08 -14.11
C TYR A 18 5.26 20.90 -13.64
N PRO A 19 5.05 22.04 -12.96
CA PRO A 19 6.14 22.91 -12.52
C PRO A 19 7.08 22.23 -11.53
N MET A 20 8.38 22.24 -11.84
CA MET A 20 9.45 21.69 -11.01
C MET A 20 10.54 22.70 -10.68
N ARG A 21 10.63 23.84 -11.35
CA ARG A 21 11.78 24.76 -11.14
C ARG A 21 11.88 25.34 -9.74
N LEU A 22 10.77 25.48 -9.00
CA LEU A 22 10.81 25.90 -7.58
C LEU A 22 11.32 24.78 -6.66
N SER A 23 11.22 23.52 -7.09
CA SER A 23 11.70 22.35 -6.35
C SER A 23 13.23 22.26 -6.28
N VAL A 24 13.97 23.08 -7.03
CA VAL A 24 15.44 23.17 -6.96
C VAL A 24 15.94 23.48 -5.54
N ALA A 25 15.16 24.25 -4.78
CA ALA A 25 15.50 24.66 -3.42
C ALA A 25 15.20 23.58 -2.36
N ALA A 26 14.61 22.44 -2.74
CA ALA A 26 14.31 21.38 -1.78
C ALA A 26 15.59 20.69 -1.31
N LEU A 27 15.68 20.49 0.00
CA LEU A 27 16.84 19.85 0.65
C LEU A 27 16.79 18.32 0.58
N ASP A 28 15.58 17.76 0.54
CA ASP A 28 15.34 16.32 0.52
C ASP A 28 14.97 15.82 -0.89
N PRO A 29 15.18 14.52 -1.18
CA PRO A 29 14.68 13.89 -2.39
C PRO A 29 13.18 14.12 -2.58
N GLN A 30 12.77 14.36 -3.82
CA GLN A 30 11.35 14.53 -4.15
C GLN A 30 10.78 13.28 -4.82
N HIS A 31 9.61 12.88 -4.32
CA HIS A 31 8.79 11.82 -4.88
C HIS A 31 7.52 12.44 -5.47
N VAL A 32 7.43 12.49 -6.79
CA VAL A 32 6.34 13.16 -7.50
C VAL A 32 5.49 12.12 -8.22
N VAL A 33 4.18 12.13 -7.96
CA VAL A 33 3.22 11.29 -8.68
C VAL A 33 2.33 12.18 -9.53
N VAL A 34 2.42 12.02 -10.85
CA VAL A 34 1.63 12.79 -11.81
C VAL A 34 0.61 11.88 -12.47
N TYR A 35 -0.64 12.34 -12.50
CA TYR A 35 -1.71 11.73 -13.26
C TYR A 35 -1.98 12.59 -14.50
N THR A 36 -1.86 11.97 -15.66
CA THR A 36 -2.16 12.61 -16.95
C THR A 36 -3.37 11.93 -17.56
N LEU A 37 -4.34 12.72 -17.98
CA LEU A 37 -5.57 12.25 -18.61
C LEU A 37 -5.64 12.87 -20.00
N SER A 38 -5.62 12.02 -21.04
CA SER A 38 -5.63 12.47 -22.43
C SER A 38 -6.20 11.38 -23.36
N GLU A 39 -6.17 11.59 -24.67
CA GLU A 39 -6.58 10.59 -25.66
C GLU A 39 -5.61 9.39 -25.76
N HIS A 40 -4.31 9.63 -25.52
CA HIS A 40 -3.25 8.64 -25.65
C HIS A 40 -2.48 8.43 -24.34
N ARG A 41 -1.69 7.36 -24.28
CA ARG A 41 -0.69 7.19 -23.23
C ARG A 41 0.30 8.34 -23.27
N GLN A 42 0.56 8.95 -22.12
CA GLN A 42 1.49 10.06 -22.00
C GLN A 42 2.85 9.57 -21.47
N GLN A 43 3.90 10.25 -21.90
CA GLN A 43 5.26 10.05 -21.38
C GLN A 43 5.95 11.39 -21.18
N ARG A 44 6.96 11.41 -20.31
CA ARG A 44 7.80 12.60 -20.14
C ARG A 44 8.61 12.92 -21.39
N THR A 45 8.74 14.19 -21.71
CA THR A 45 9.46 14.72 -22.87
C THR A 45 10.49 15.79 -22.51
N ASP A 46 10.62 16.14 -21.24
CA ASP A 46 11.54 17.17 -20.75
C ASP A 46 13.00 16.72 -20.72
N ALA A 47 13.90 17.70 -20.55
CA ALA A 47 15.35 17.50 -20.60
C ALA A 47 15.90 16.70 -19.41
N ASP A 48 15.24 16.76 -18.24
CA ASP A 48 15.69 16.08 -17.02
C ASP A 48 15.21 14.63 -16.95
N ARG A 49 14.31 14.20 -17.86
CA ARG A 49 13.76 12.83 -17.90
C ARG A 49 14.84 11.74 -17.80
N SER A 50 15.98 11.92 -18.47
CA SER A 50 17.05 10.90 -18.51
C SER A 50 17.89 10.82 -17.23
N ARG A 51 17.83 11.85 -16.37
CA ARG A 51 18.60 11.94 -15.13
C ARG A 51 17.80 11.56 -13.88
N GLN A 52 16.49 11.42 -14.03
CA GLN A 52 15.56 11.13 -12.95
C GLN A 52 14.94 9.76 -13.13
N PHE A 53 14.68 9.06 -12.02
CA PHE A 53 14.06 7.76 -12.10
C PHE A 53 12.56 7.94 -12.35
N THR A 54 12.09 7.49 -13.51
CA THR A 54 10.68 7.62 -13.91
C THR A 54 10.07 6.24 -14.11
N GLN A 55 8.96 5.97 -13.43
CA GLN A 55 8.23 4.71 -13.53
C GLN A 55 6.75 4.97 -13.83
N VAL A 56 6.23 4.34 -14.88
CA VAL A 56 4.79 4.26 -15.11
C VAL A 56 4.22 3.22 -14.15
N GLN A 57 3.22 3.60 -13.35
CA GLN A 57 2.53 2.70 -12.41
C GLN A 57 1.17 2.26 -12.93
N PHE A 58 0.57 3.05 -13.81
CA PHE A 58 -0.68 2.71 -14.49
C PHE A 58 -0.71 3.38 -15.86
N ALA A 59 -1.19 2.65 -16.87
CA ALA A 59 -1.52 3.16 -18.19
C ALA A 59 -2.74 2.40 -18.70
N GLY A 60 -3.81 3.10 -19.04
CA GLY A 60 -5.00 2.48 -19.63
C GLY A 60 -6.20 3.42 -19.66
N THR A 61 -7.21 3.05 -20.44
CA THR A 61 -8.48 3.77 -20.45
C THR A 61 -9.26 3.57 -19.15
N VAL A 62 -9.86 4.66 -18.66
CA VAL A 62 -10.77 4.66 -17.50
C VAL A 62 -12.22 4.94 -17.92
N ALA A 63 -12.52 4.95 -19.22
CA ALA A 63 -13.87 5.18 -19.73
C ALA A 63 -14.88 4.21 -19.08
N GLY A 64 -16.02 4.74 -18.63
CA GLY A 64 -17.07 3.96 -17.98
C GLY A 64 -16.76 3.46 -16.56
N GLN A 65 -15.51 3.59 -16.07
CA GLN A 65 -15.11 3.17 -14.73
C GLN A 65 -15.13 4.33 -13.72
N VAL A 66 -15.19 5.57 -14.20
CA VAL A 66 -15.15 6.78 -13.36
C VAL A 66 -16.51 7.05 -12.70
N ARG A 67 -16.53 7.00 -11.37
CA ARG A 67 -17.72 7.29 -10.54
C ARG A 67 -17.88 8.76 -10.19
N ASP A 68 -16.77 9.49 -10.10
CA ASP A 68 -16.79 10.91 -9.81
C ASP A 68 -17.33 11.72 -11.01
N PRO A 69 -18.32 12.61 -10.82
CA PRO A 69 -18.90 13.40 -11.91
C PRO A 69 -17.89 14.30 -12.63
N VAL A 70 -17.00 14.97 -11.90
CA VAL A 70 -16.03 15.92 -12.46
C VAL A 70 -14.98 15.19 -13.27
N LEU A 71 -14.45 14.07 -12.75
CA LEU A 71 -13.50 13.25 -13.49
C LEU A 71 -14.15 12.59 -14.71
N ARG A 72 -15.45 12.25 -14.64
CA ARG A 72 -16.18 11.70 -15.80
C ARG A 72 -16.32 12.74 -16.89
N GLU A 73 -16.67 13.97 -16.54
CA GLU A 73 -16.73 15.10 -17.48
C GLU A 73 -15.34 15.37 -18.10
N LEU A 74 -14.30 15.42 -17.27
CA LEU A 74 -12.92 15.64 -17.72
C LEU A 74 -12.48 14.55 -18.71
N ALA A 75 -12.76 13.28 -18.40
CA ALA A 75 -12.45 12.16 -19.27
C ALA A 75 -13.28 12.14 -20.57
N GLY A 76 -14.52 12.64 -20.51
CA GLY A 76 -15.39 12.77 -21.67
C GLY A 76 -14.93 13.86 -22.65
N ASN A 77 -14.39 14.97 -22.11
CA ASN A 77 -14.03 16.15 -22.90
C ASN A 77 -12.57 16.14 -23.39
N HIS A 78 -11.66 15.47 -22.68
CA HIS A 78 -10.21 15.55 -22.93
C HIS A 78 -9.54 14.19 -23.20
N GLY A 79 -10.33 13.13 -23.34
CA GLY A 79 -9.86 11.76 -23.52
C GLY A 79 -9.79 10.99 -22.21
N SER A 80 -9.91 9.67 -22.31
CA SER A 80 -10.10 8.78 -21.16
C SER A 80 -8.89 7.91 -20.84
N TYR A 81 -7.76 8.13 -21.52
CA TYR A 81 -6.53 7.39 -21.27
C TYR A 81 -5.77 8.02 -20.09
N LEU A 82 -5.71 7.28 -18.98
CA LEU A 82 -5.03 7.72 -17.76
C LEU A 82 -3.64 7.10 -17.71
N THR A 83 -2.62 7.95 -17.52
CA THR A 83 -1.26 7.51 -17.20
C THR A 83 -0.84 8.05 -15.85
N LYS A 84 -0.49 7.14 -14.92
CA LYS A 84 0.09 7.44 -13.61
C LYS A 84 1.60 7.23 -13.69
N THR A 85 2.35 8.31 -13.50
CA THR A 85 3.81 8.31 -13.55
C THR A 85 4.36 8.74 -12.20
N GLN A 86 5.23 7.92 -11.61
CA GLN A 86 6.05 8.29 -10.46
C GLN A 86 7.42 8.74 -10.96
N VAL A 87 7.91 9.84 -10.38
CA VAL A 87 9.25 10.35 -10.61
C VAL A 87 9.95 10.53 -9.28
N ASP A 88 11.14 9.93 -9.16
CA ASP A 88 12.01 10.09 -8.01
C ASP A 88 13.20 10.99 -8.41
N VAL A 89 13.33 12.12 -7.71
CA VAL A 89 14.35 13.14 -7.94
C VAL A 89 15.26 13.22 -6.71
N TYR A 90 16.39 12.52 -6.79
CA TYR A 90 17.36 12.46 -5.69
C TYR A 90 18.29 13.68 -5.62
N GLN A 91 18.55 14.33 -6.76
CA GLN A 91 19.43 15.51 -6.86
C GLN A 91 18.61 16.73 -7.29
N THR A 92 17.86 17.28 -6.34
CA THR A 92 16.95 18.44 -6.56
C THR A 92 17.68 19.67 -7.09
N SER A 93 18.91 19.92 -6.63
CA SER A 93 19.74 21.04 -7.10
C SER A 93 20.09 20.99 -8.60
N GLN A 94 19.91 19.85 -9.25
CA GLN A 94 20.17 19.66 -10.69
C GLN A 94 18.91 19.77 -11.55
N ILE A 95 17.74 20.03 -10.96
CA ILE A 95 16.51 20.26 -11.74
C ILE A 95 16.73 21.48 -12.63
N SER A 96 16.60 21.30 -13.94
CA SER A 96 16.83 22.33 -14.94
C SER A 96 15.57 22.70 -15.75
N SER A 97 14.56 21.82 -15.74
CA SER A 97 13.34 21.92 -16.52
C SER A 97 12.09 21.50 -15.75
N ASP A 98 10.93 22.00 -16.17
CA ASP A 98 9.63 21.51 -15.72
C ASP A 98 9.31 20.17 -16.40
N PHE A 99 8.46 19.34 -15.79
CA PHE A 99 8.04 18.12 -16.46
C PHE A 99 7.07 18.47 -17.58
N THR A 100 7.42 18.07 -18.79
CA THR A 100 6.54 18.18 -19.96
C THR A 100 6.11 16.78 -20.38
N PHE A 101 4.89 16.67 -20.89
CA PHE A 101 4.32 15.39 -21.32
C PHE A 101 3.83 15.47 -22.76
N GLY A 102 4.03 14.37 -23.47
CA GLY A 102 3.50 14.16 -24.81
C GLY A 102 3.16 12.70 -25.05
N ASN A 103 2.56 12.43 -26.22
CA ASN A 103 2.13 11.08 -26.59
C ASN A 103 3.31 10.10 -26.59
N ALA A 104 3.08 8.93 -26.01
CA ALA A 104 4.00 7.80 -26.08
C ALA A 104 4.00 7.19 -27.49
N ALA A 105 4.99 6.34 -27.77
CA ALA A 105 5.07 5.64 -29.05
C ALA A 105 3.89 4.68 -29.29
N ASN A 106 3.27 4.18 -28.21
CA ASN A 106 2.10 3.32 -28.25
C ASN A 106 1.25 3.49 -26.98
N ASP A 107 0.06 2.92 -27.02
CA ASP A 107 -0.92 2.92 -25.94
C ASP A 107 -0.93 1.58 -25.17
N ASP A 108 0.26 0.98 -24.98
CA ASP A 108 0.34 -0.29 -24.25
C ASP A 108 -0.17 -0.11 -22.82
N ALA A 109 -1.13 -0.94 -22.44
CA ALA A 109 -1.71 -0.93 -21.11
C ALA A 109 -0.70 -1.45 -20.08
N TYR A 110 -0.70 -0.84 -18.89
CA TYR A 110 0.16 -1.25 -17.79
C TYR A 110 -0.56 -1.05 -16.46
N ARG A 111 -0.39 -2.01 -15.54
CA ARG A 111 -0.83 -1.87 -14.15
C ARG A 111 0.22 -2.47 -13.25
N GLN A 112 0.78 -1.66 -12.36
CA GLN A 112 1.74 -2.12 -11.36
C GLN A 112 1.06 -3.12 -10.42
N VAL A 113 1.73 -4.25 -10.21
CA VAL A 113 1.37 -5.23 -9.19
C VAL A 113 2.33 -5.03 -8.01
N VAL A 114 1.78 -4.69 -6.85
CA VAL A 114 2.54 -4.58 -5.60
C VAL A 114 2.24 -5.81 -4.77
N VAL A 115 3.24 -6.66 -4.56
CA VAL A 115 3.15 -7.84 -3.69
C VAL A 115 3.58 -7.43 -2.29
N VAL A 116 2.66 -7.51 -1.33
CA VAL A 116 2.92 -7.22 0.08
C VAL A 116 3.00 -8.54 0.83
N TYR A 117 4.11 -8.78 1.52
CA TYR A 117 4.29 -9.93 2.39
C TYR A 117 3.99 -9.52 3.83
N ASP A 118 2.86 -9.98 4.37
CA ASP A 118 2.57 -9.83 5.79
C ASP A 118 3.03 -11.09 6.54
N ASN A 119 4.05 -10.94 7.37
CA ASN A 119 4.51 -12.01 8.25
C ASN A 119 3.56 -12.14 9.44
N VAL A 120 2.78 -13.22 9.48
CA VAL A 120 1.97 -13.55 10.66
C VAL A 120 2.85 -14.29 11.66
N ALA A 121 3.14 -13.66 12.79
CA ALA A 121 3.82 -14.32 13.91
C ALA A 121 2.82 -15.25 14.63
N ILE A 122 2.97 -16.56 14.43
CA ILE A 122 2.22 -17.58 15.20
C ILE A 122 2.91 -17.71 16.57
N PRO A 123 2.24 -17.42 17.70
CA PRO A 123 2.86 -17.48 19.02
C PRO A 123 2.94 -18.93 19.52
N ILE A 124 3.80 -19.73 18.89
CA ILE A 124 3.98 -21.17 19.18
C ILE A 124 4.25 -21.40 20.68
N VAL A 125 5.04 -20.53 21.31
CA VAL A 125 5.35 -20.61 22.75
C VAL A 125 4.09 -20.53 23.60
N VAL A 126 3.14 -19.64 23.27
CA VAL A 126 1.87 -19.50 24.00
C VAL A 126 1.02 -20.76 23.83
N ILE A 127 0.95 -21.29 22.60
CA ILE A 127 0.20 -22.51 22.29
C ILE A 127 0.75 -23.69 23.10
N LEU A 128 2.07 -23.87 23.10
CA LEU A 128 2.73 -24.94 23.85
C LEU A 128 2.55 -24.77 25.36
N PHE A 129 2.64 -23.54 25.87
CA PHE A 129 2.44 -23.26 27.29
C PHE A 129 1.02 -23.60 27.74
N VAL A 130 0.00 -23.17 26.99
CA VAL A 130 -1.39 -23.53 27.27
C VAL A 130 -1.59 -25.04 27.21
N GLY A 131 -1.09 -25.71 26.16
CA GLY A 131 -1.16 -27.17 26.03
C GLY A 131 -0.53 -27.90 27.22
N PHE A 132 0.64 -27.46 27.65
CA PHE A 132 1.31 -28.00 28.84
C PHE A 132 0.46 -27.82 30.11
N LEU A 133 -0.12 -26.64 30.30
CA LEU A 133 -0.96 -26.32 31.45
C LEU A 133 -2.21 -27.23 31.52
N VAL A 134 -2.84 -27.50 30.36
CA VAL A 134 -3.97 -28.44 30.28
C VAL A 134 -3.56 -29.85 30.70
N VAL A 135 -2.40 -30.34 30.24
CA VAL A 135 -1.88 -31.67 30.60
C VAL A 135 -1.59 -31.77 32.10
N VAL A 136 -0.97 -30.74 32.69
CA VAL A 136 -0.70 -30.67 34.14
C VAL A 136 -1.98 -30.67 34.95
N LEU A 137 -3.00 -29.90 34.55
CA LEU A 137 -4.29 -29.87 35.26
C LEU A 137 -5.02 -31.21 35.15
N ALA A 138 -5.05 -31.81 33.95
CA ALA A 138 -5.68 -33.11 33.75
C ALA A 138 -5.01 -34.20 34.60
N THR A 139 -3.68 -34.25 34.60
CA THR A 139 -2.91 -35.21 35.42
C THR A 139 -3.15 -34.99 36.91
N ALA A 140 -3.19 -33.73 37.39
CA ALA A 140 -3.49 -33.41 38.78
C ALA A 140 -4.91 -33.87 39.19
N VAL A 141 -5.91 -33.66 38.33
CA VAL A 141 -7.29 -34.13 38.57
C VAL A 141 -7.36 -35.66 38.62
N VAL A 142 -6.71 -36.36 37.68
CA VAL A 142 -6.66 -37.82 37.67
C VAL A 142 -6.01 -38.35 38.95
N LEU A 143 -4.85 -37.80 39.33
CA LEU A 143 -4.15 -38.17 40.57
C LEU A 143 -5.02 -37.92 41.80
N PHE A 144 -5.67 -36.75 41.89
CA PHE A 144 -6.57 -36.40 42.98
C PHE A 144 -7.74 -37.40 43.09
N VAL A 145 -8.40 -37.73 41.98
CA VAL A 145 -9.50 -38.70 41.95
C VAL A 145 -9.02 -40.09 42.39
N VAL A 146 -7.86 -40.56 41.92
CA VAL A 146 -7.30 -41.86 42.30
C VAL A 146 -6.95 -41.91 43.79
N LEU A 147 -6.31 -40.86 44.33
CA LEU A 147 -5.95 -40.77 45.75
C LEU A 147 -7.19 -40.71 46.64
N ARG A 148 -8.22 -39.95 46.28
CA ARG A 148 -9.49 -39.87 47.03
C ARG A 148 -10.22 -41.22 47.05
N ARG A 149 -10.23 -41.95 45.93
CA ARG A 149 -10.80 -43.29 45.83
C ARG A 149 -10.05 -44.31 46.71
N ARG A 150 -8.72 -44.18 46.81
CA ARG A 150 -7.88 -45.05 47.68
C ARG A 150 -8.09 -44.76 49.18
N GLY A 151 -8.24 -43.49 49.58
CA GLY A 151 -8.49 -43.11 50.98
C GLY A 151 -9.86 -43.54 51.53
N LEU A 152 -10.89 -43.62 50.68
CA LEU A 152 -12.22 -44.12 51.06
C LEU A 152 -12.26 -45.65 51.29
N GLY A 153 -11.33 -46.41 50.71
CA GLY A 153 -11.21 -47.86 50.91
C GLY A 153 -10.57 -48.27 52.25
N GLN A 154 -9.74 -47.41 52.85
CA GLN A 154 -9.08 -47.70 54.13
C GLN A 154 -9.97 -47.46 55.36
N ARG A 155 -11.04 -46.66 55.27
CA ARG A 155 -11.91 -46.32 56.42
C ARG A 155 -12.93 -47.39 56.80
N ARG A 156 -13.11 -48.45 55.98
CA ARG A 156 -14.04 -49.58 56.25
C ARG A 156 -13.39 -50.79 56.95
N ARG A 157 -12.09 -50.74 57.28
CA ARG A 157 -11.37 -51.86 57.91
C ARG A 157 -11.15 -51.76 59.42
N ASN A 158 -11.59 -50.67 60.07
CA ASN A 158 -11.33 -50.44 61.52
C ASN A 158 -12.59 -50.51 62.41
N PHE A 159 -13.61 -51.29 62.04
CA PHE A 159 -14.81 -51.51 62.86
C PHE A 159 -15.12 -53.02 63.00
N THR A 160 -14.16 -53.77 63.56
CA THR A 160 -14.40 -55.08 64.17
C THR A 160 -13.27 -55.36 65.15
N MET A 161 -13.47 -54.97 66.41
CA MET A 161 -13.03 -55.71 67.59
C MET A 161 -13.81 -55.20 68.79
#